data_AF-A0A8C3LX81-F1
#
_entry.id   AF-A0A8C3LX81-F1
#
_cell.length_a   1.000
_cell.length_b   1.000
_cell.length_c   1.000
_cell.angle_alpha   90.00
_cell.angle_beta   90.00
_cell.angle_gamma   90.00
#
_symmetry.space_group_name_H-M   'P 1'
#
loop_
_entity.id
_entity.type
_entity.pdbx_description
1 polymer ?
#
loop_
_entity_poly.entity_id
_entity_poly.type
_entity_poly.pdbx_seq_one_letter_code
_entity_poly.pdbx_strand_id
1 'polypeptide(L)'
;MAPLRRLLLALCLPAMLLPLAVPFPAPSTDWAACRDLSQRLSRLLGTMKETHRVLDGVRLGGEEDSEGDCAPRIRCSDACDPSTLDTNSTHCLQRILQGLQHYQAMLGSDIFATHPQPELKAVLEELLGLVQVPVRSCRTPPPP
;
A
#
# COMPACT_ATOMS: atom_id res chain seq x y z
N MET A 1 58.53 21.75 -7.20
CA MET A 1 57.06 21.98 -7.18
C MET A 1 56.23 20.90 -7.89
N ALA A 2 56.80 19.75 -8.27
CA ALA A 2 56.07 18.64 -8.90
C ALA A 2 55.42 17.59 -7.95
N PRO A 3 55.93 17.31 -6.73
CA PRO A 3 55.43 16.18 -5.94
C PRO A 3 54.08 16.48 -5.27
N LEU A 4 53.85 17.73 -4.84
CA LEU A 4 52.61 18.16 -4.19
C LEU A 4 51.41 18.12 -5.15
N ARG A 5 51.64 18.50 -6.41
CA ARG A 5 50.63 18.47 -7.47
C ARG A 5 50.24 17.04 -7.86
N ARG A 6 51.20 16.10 -7.84
CA ARG A 6 50.93 14.66 -8.03
C ARG A 6 50.18 14.05 -6.85
N LEU A 7 50.50 14.46 -5.62
CA LEU A 7 49.79 14.02 -4.42
C LEU A 7 48.34 14.51 -4.41
N LEU A 8 48.11 15.78 -4.77
CA LEU A 8 46.77 16.37 -4.91
C LEU A 8 45.95 15.66 -6.00
N LEU A 9 46.54 15.40 -7.17
CA LEU A 9 45.87 14.65 -8.25
C LEU A 9 45.52 13.21 -7.82
N ALA A 10 46.42 12.54 -7.10
CA ALA A 10 46.18 11.19 -6.59
C ALA A 10 45.09 11.13 -5.49
N LEU A 11 44.94 12.19 -4.69
CA LEU A 11 43.89 12.30 -3.68
C LEU A 11 42.53 12.71 -4.26
N CYS A 12 42.51 13.45 -5.38
CA CYS A 12 41.28 13.90 -6.03
C CYS A 12 40.65 12.87 -6.98
N LEU A 13 41.43 11.96 -7.57
CA LEU A 13 40.91 10.93 -8.48
C LEU A 13 39.89 9.96 -7.84
N PRO A 14 40.09 9.46 -6.60
CA PRO A 14 39.12 8.57 -5.95
C PRO A 14 37.79 9.25 -5.62
N ALA A 15 37.80 10.57 -5.38
CA ALA A 15 36.62 11.33 -4.98
C ALA A 15 35.63 11.57 -6.14
N MET A 16 36.09 11.50 -7.39
CA MET A 16 35.25 11.66 -8.59
C MET A 16 34.71 10.31 -9.11
N LEU A 17 35.24 9.19 -8.62
CA LEU A 17 34.88 7.83 -9.05
C LEU A 17 33.91 7.12 -8.09
N LEU A 18 33.66 7.68 -6.91
CA LEU A 18 32.56 7.21 -6.06
C LEU A 18 31.27 7.86 -6.57
N PRO A 19 30.34 7.11 -7.20
CA PRO A 19 28.98 7.59 -7.28
C PRO A 19 28.56 7.85 -5.84
N LEU A 20 28.28 9.11 -5.52
CA LEU A 20 27.58 9.44 -4.30
C LEU A 20 26.24 8.71 -4.41
N ALA A 21 26.17 7.51 -3.84
CA ALA A 21 24.92 6.82 -3.61
C ALA A 21 24.20 7.66 -2.55
N VAL A 22 23.61 8.77 -3.00
CA VAL A 22 22.65 9.52 -2.21
C VAL A 22 21.59 8.48 -1.86
N PRO A 23 21.40 8.13 -0.58
CA PRO A 23 20.30 7.27 -0.20
C PRO A 23 19.06 8.03 -0.64
N PHE A 24 18.46 7.63 -1.76
CA PHE A 24 17.16 8.12 -2.13
C PHE A 24 16.28 7.70 -0.96
N PRO A 25 15.67 8.63 -0.20
CA PRO A 25 14.78 8.24 0.88
C PRO A 25 13.75 7.33 0.25
N ALA A 26 13.73 6.07 0.69
CA ALA A 26 12.73 5.13 0.25
C ALA A 26 11.39 5.81 0.51
N PRO A 27 10.45 5.77 -0.46
CA PRO A 27 9.14 6.38 -0.27
C PRO A 27 8.55 5.86 1.04
N SER A 28 8.51 6.71 2.05
CA SER A 28 8.11 6.31 3.39
C SER A 28 6.60 6.35 3.45
N THR A 29 5.97 5.19 3.63
CA THR A 29 4.55 5.11 3.98
C THR A 29 4.31 5.92 5.24
N ASP A 30 3.33 6.82 5.22
CA ASP A 30 2.87 7.50 6.44
C ASP A 30 2.05 6.52 7.29
N TRP A 31 2.77 5.72 8.09
CA TRP A 31 2.17 4.71 8.95
C TRP A 31 1.20 5.28 9.98
N ALA A 32 1.40 6.53 10.41
CA ALA A 32 0.50 7.16 11.37
C ALA A 32 -0.85 7.45 10.71
N ALA A 33 -0.84 8.11 9.55
CA ALA A 33 -2.06 8.40 8.81
C ALA A 33 -2.76 7.10 8.32
N CYS A 34 -2.00 6.10 7.84
CA CYS A 34 -2.56 4.79 7.49
C CYS A 34 -3.25 4.11 8.68
N ARG A 35 -2.65 4.15 9.87
CA ARG A 35 -3.24 3.59 11.10
C ARG A 35 -4.52 4.33 11.47
N ASP A 36 -4.50 5.65 11.44
CA ASP A 36 -5.64 6.46 11.88
C ASP A 36 -6.84 6.26 10.94
N LEU A 37 -6.61 6.25 9.62
CA LEU A 37 -7.66 5.97 8.62
C LEU A 37 -8.14 4.52 8.66
N SER A 38 -7.26 3.53 8.80
CA SER A 38 -7.68 2.12 8.91
C SER A 38 -8.49 1.84 10.18
N GLN A 39 -8.18 2.52 11.29
CA GLN A 39 -9.01 2.49 12.50
C GLN A 39 -10.37 3.13 12.27
N ARG A 40 -10.44 4.29 11.60
CA ARG A 40 -11.72 4.94 11.25
C ARG A 40 -12.57 4.04 10.35
N LEU A 41 -11.97 3.45 9.31
CA LEU A 41 -12.61 2.48 8.42
C LEU A 41 -13.20 1.31 9.22
N SER A 42 -12.41 0.74 10.13
CA SER A 42 -12.85 -0.36 10.99
C SER A 42 -14.02 0.01 11.89
N ARG A 43 -14.04 1.24 12.44
CA ARG A 43 -15.16 1.75 13.24
C ARG A 43 -16.43 1.90 12.42
N LEU A 44 -16.35 2.50 11.22
CA LEU A 44 -17.50 2.65 10.32
C LEU A 44 -18.12 1.28 10.00
N LEU A 45 -17.29 0.32 9.58
CA LEU A 45 -17.74 -1.05 9.32
C LEU A 45 -18.34 -1.72 10.57
N GLY A 46 -17.78 -1.45 11.75
CA GLY A 46 -18.30 -1.95 13.03
C GLY A 46 -19.70 -1.40 13.38
N THR A 47 -19.99 -0.15 13.00
CA THR A 47 -21.33 0.46 13.21
C THR A 47 -22.38 -0.02 12.23
N MET A 48 -21.97 -0.56 11.08
CA MET A 48 -22.86 -1.18 10.09
C MET A 48 -23.32 -2.58 10.51
N LYS A 49 -22.81 -3.10 11.63
CA LYS A 49 -23.04 -4.45 12.15
C LYS A 49 -24.40 -4.63 12.84
N GLU A 50 -25.46 -4.02 12.32
CA GLU A 50 -26.82 -4.44 12.64
C GLU A 50 -27.55 -4.75 11.34
N THR A 51 -28.05 -5.98 11.22
CA THR A 51 -28.88 -6.59 10.15
C THR A 51 -28.20 -7.58 9.19
N HIS A 52 -27.45 -8.58 9.66
CA HIS A 52 -27.35 -9.86 8.91
C HIS A 52 -27.37 -11.07 9.85
N ARG A 53 -28.58 -11.54 10.22
CA ARG A 53 -28.83 -12.92 10.68
C ARG A 53 -28.40 -13.99 9.63
N VAL A 54 -27.96 -13.56 8.45
CA VAL A 54 -27.47 -14.40 7.34
C VAL A 54 -26.11 -15.05 7.66
N LEU A 55 -25.34 -14.53 8.63
CA LEU A 55 -24.05 -15.12 9.01
C LEU A 55 -24.16 -16.21 10.10
N ASP A 56 -25.32 -16.40 10.73
CA ASP A 56 -25.53 -17.49 11.71
C ASP A 56 -25.60 -18.89 11.04
N GLY A 57 -25.71 -18.93 9.70
CA GLY A 57 -25.84 -20.17 8.93
C GLY A 57 -24.63 -20.54 8.07
N VAL A 58 -23.58 -19.71 8.00
CA VAL A 58 -22.41 -20.01 7.17
C VAL A 58 -21.50 -20.96 7.93
N ARG A 59 -21.71 -22.27 7.72
CA ARG A 59 -20.76 -23.31 8.12
C ARG A 59 -19.41 -23.00 7.45
N LEU A 60 -18.42 -22.60 8.25
CA LEU A 60 -17.03 -22.41 7.82
C LEU A 60 -16.30 -23.74 7.51
N GLY A 61 -17.04 -24.76 7.08
CA GLY A 61 -16.52 -26.10 6.84
C GLY A 61 -17.53 -26.93 6.09
N GLY A 62 -17.27 -27.17 4.81
CA GLY A 62 -18.00 -28.10 3.96
C GLY A 62 -18.27 -27.52 2.58
N GLU A 63 -17.56 -28.08 1.60
CA GLU A 63 -17.88 -28.07 0.16
C GLU A 63 -17.55 -26.76 -0.59
N GLU A 64 -16.30 -26.71 -1.05
CA GLU A 64 -15.89 -26.42 -2.44
C GLU A 64 -16.94 -25.82 -3.39
N ASP A 65 -17.42 -24.60 -3.10
CA ASP A 65 -18.06 -23.76 -4.13
C ASP A 65 -17.02 -22.74 -4.62
N SER A 66 -16.34 -23.10 -5.70
CA SER A 66 -15.24 -22.31 -6.30
C SER A 66 -15.70 -20.98 -6.92
N GLU A 67 -16.97 -20.60 -6.75
CA GLU A 67 -17.54 -19.33 -7.22
C GLU A 67 -17.58 -18.24 -6.11
N GLY A 68 -17.27 -18.59 -4.85
CA GLY A 68 -17.36 -17.68 -3.69
C GLY A 68 -16.07 -16.94 -3.29
N ASP A 69 -14.92 -17.29 -3.88
CA ASP A 69 -13.58 -16.77 -3.50
C ASP A 69 -13.14 -15.56 -4.35
N CYS A 70 -14.08 -14.76 -4.87
CA CYS A 70 -13.73 -13.62 -5.72
C CYS A 70 -13.28 -12.37 -4.92
N ALA A 71 -13.49 -12.33 -3.61
CA ALA A 71 -13.11 -11.20 -2.77
C ALA A 71 -11.64 -11.32 -2.32
N PRO A 72 -10.76 -10.34 -2.58
CA PRO A 72 -9.36 -10.40 -2.19
C PRO A 72 -9.21 -10.53 -0.67
N ARG A 73 -8.36 -11.46 -0.24
CA ARG A 73 -7.98 -11.73 1.16
C ARG A 73 -6.48 -11.57 1.36
N ILE A 74 -6.07 -11.07 2.51
CA ILE A 74 -4.67 -11.17 2.94
C ILE A 74 -4.42 -12.63 3.34
N ARG A 75 -3.55 -13.32 2.61
CA ARG A 75 -3.17 -14.71 2.83
C ARG A 75 -1.90 -14.78 3.68
N CYS A 76 -1.61 -15.96 4.23
CA CYS A 76 -0.38 -16.20 4.99
C CYS A 76 0.89 -15.95 4.14
N SER A 77 0.81 -16.11 2.82
CA SER A 77 1.90 -15.84 1.89
C SER A 77 2.14 -14.36 1.60
N ASP A 78 1.25 -13.47 2.05
CA ASP A 78 1.27 -12.07 1.62
C ASP A 78 2.24 -11.20 2.41
N ALA A 79 3.08 -11.79 3.28
CA ALA A 79 4.14 -11.11 4.02
C ALA A 79 3.64 -9.96 4.92
N CYS A 80 2.40 -10.08 5.40
CA CYS A 80 1.77 -9.15 6.35
C CYS A 80 1.98 -9.56 7.82
N ASP A 81 2.83 -10.54 8.09
CA ASP A 81 3.24 -10.88 9.44
C ASP A 81 4.24 -9.84 10.01
N PRO A 82 4.31 -9.66 11.34
CA PRO A 82 5.16 -8.63 11.95
C PRO A 82 6.64 -8.73 11.53
N SER A 83 7.20 -9.93 11.48
CA SER A 83 8.62 -10.13 11.12
C SER A 83 8.93 -9.66 9.70
N THR A 84 8.03 -9.91 8.75
CA THR A 84 8.24 -9.46 7.37
C THR A 84 7.96 -7.97 7.21
N LEU A 85 6.96 -7.41 7.92
CA LEU A 85 6.67 -5.97 7.88
C LEU A 85 7.83 -5.11 8.40
N ASP A 86 8.55 -5.57 9.42
CA ASP A 86 9.72 -4.87 9.97
C ASP A 86 10.90 -4.79 8.97
N THR A 87 10.97 -5.74 8.03
CA THR A 87 12.08 -5.86 7.08
C THR A 87 11.74 -5.36 5.68
N ASN A 88 10.55 -5.70 5.16
CA ASN A 88 10.04 -5.25 3.87
C ASN A 88 8.52 -5.30 3.82
N SER A 89 7.88 -4.13 3.92
CA SER A 89 6.43 -3.99 3.87
C SER A 89 5.83 -3.99 2.45
N THR A 90 6.65 -3.98 1.39
CA THR A 90 6.18 -3.73 0.02
C THR A 90 5.12 -4.73 -0.44
N HIS A 91 5.37 -6.03 -0.23
CA HIS A 91 4.46 -7.08 -0.68
C HIS A 91 3.12 -7.04 0.07
N CYS A 92 3.16 -6.81 1.39
CA CYS A 92 1.96 -6.65 2.18
C CYS A 92 1.15 -5.41 1.75
N LEU A 93 1.81 -4.26 1.59
CA LEU A 93 1.16 -3.02 1.16
C LEU A 93 0.54 -3.15 -0.24
N GLN A 94 1.20 -3.85 -1.15
CA GLN A 94 0.64 -4.15 -2.47
C GLN A 94 -0.63 -5.00 -2.37
N ARG A 95 -0.66 -5.98 -1.46
CA ARG A 95 -1.85 -6.78 -1.22
C ARG A 95 -2.99 -5.96 -0.61
N ILE A 96 -2.68 -5.09 0.35
CA ILE A 96 -3.65 -4.16 0.94
C ILE A 96 -4.21 -3.24 -0.14
N LEU A 97 -3.36 -2.68 -1.01
CA LEU A 97 -3.79 -1.83 -2.12
C LEU A 97 -4.79 -2.54 -3.03
N GLN A 98 -4.51 -3.79 -3.43
CA GLN A 98 -5.42 -4.58 -4.27
C GLN A 98 -6.78 -4.78 -3.59
N GLY A 99 -6.79 -5.06 -2.28
CA GLY A 99 -8.03 -5.19 -1.51
C GLY A 99 -8.82 -3.88 -1.48
N LEU A 100 -8.16 -2.77 -1.18
CA LEU A 100 -8.80 -1.45 -1.13
C LEU A 100 -9.39 -1.05 -2.48
N GLN A 101 -8.66 -1.23 -3.59
CA GLN A 101 -9.16 -0.94 -4.95
C GLN A 101 -10.41 -1.77 -5.29
N HIS A 102 -10.40 -3.06 -4.95
CA HIS A 102 -11.55 -3.92 -5.17
C HIS A 102 -12.78 -3.42 -4.41
N TYR A 103 -12.65 -3.09 -3.14
CA TYR A 103 -13.76 -2.58 -2.34
C TYR A 103 -14.20 -1.17 -2.72
N GLN A 104 -13.28 -0.32 -3.21
CA GLN A 104 -13.65 0.97 -3.81
C GLN A 104 -14.57 0.77 -5.02
N ALA A 105 -14.20 -0.13 -5.93
CA ALA A 105 -14.98 -0.43 -7.12
C ALA A 105 -16.34 -1.01 -6.74
N MET A 106 -16.39 -1.89 -5.74
CA MET A 106 -17.63 -2.46 -5.21
C MET A 106 -18.55 -1.38 -4.62
N LEU A 107 -18.03 -0.45 -3.81
CA LEU A 107 -18.81 0.66 -3.26
C LEU A 107 -19.30 1.64 -4.34
N GLY A 108 -18.65 1.66 -5.50
CA GLY A 108 -19.05 2.43 -6.68
C GLY A 108 -19.98 1.69 -7.64
N SER A 109 -20.31 0.42 -7.39
CA SER A 109 -21.16 -0.37 -8.27
C SER A 109 -22.65 -0.12 -8.00
N ASP A 110 -23.48 -0.73 -8.85
CA ASP A 110 -24.93 -0.74 -8.74
C ASP A 110 -25.45 -1.41 -7.44
N ILE A 111 -24.63 -2.26 -6.80
CA ILE A 111 -24.94 -2.91 -5.52
C ILE A 111 -25.30 -1.87 -4.44
N PHE A 112 -24.57 -0.76 -4.40
CA PHE A 112 -24.78 0.31 -3.42
C PHE A 112 -25.55 1.51 -3.97
N ALA A 113 -26.14 1.41 -5.18
CA ALA A 113 -26.84 2.54 -5.80
C ALA A 113 -28.06 3.01 -4.99
N THR A 114 -28.78 2.08 -4.35
CA THR A 114 -29.97 2.40 -3.55
C THR A 114 -29.65 2.89 -2.13
N HIS A 115 -28.51 2.45 -1.57
CA HIS A 115 -28.07 2.76 -0.22
C HIS A 115 -26.58 3.12 -0.23
N PRO A 116 -26.23 4.29 -0.78
CA PRO A 116 -24.84 4.70 -0.92
C PRO A 116 -24.18 4.85 0.45
N GLN A 117 -22.88 4.55 0.52
CA GLN A 117 -22.07 4.65 1.73
C GLN A 117 -21.00 5.74 1.55
N PRO A 118 -21.38 7.04 1.52
CA PRO A 118 -20.47 8.12 1.14
C PRO A 118 -19.31 8.29 2.11
N GLU A 119 -19.55 8.17 3.42
CA GLU A 119 -18.48 8.29 4.42
C GLU A 119 -17.50 7.12 4.35
N LEU A 120 -18.01 5.89 4.19
CA LEU A 120 -17.19 4.69 4.04
C LEU A 120 -16.31 4.79 2.78
N LYS A 121 -16.90 5.23 1.66
CA LYS A 121 -16.20 5.44 0.40
C LYS A 121 -15.11 6.49 0.54
N ALA A 122 -15.39 7.63 1.16
CA ALA A 122 -14.43 8.71 1.35
C ALA A 122 -13.22 8.25 2.19
N VAL A 123 -13.45 7.58 3.32
CA VAL A 123 -12.36 7.07 4.18
C VAL A 123 -11.52 6.02 3.43
N LEU A 124 -12.16 5.17 2.64
CA LEU A 124 -11.46 4.17 1.83
C LEU A 124 -10.60 4.84 0.75
N GLU A 125 -11.09 5.89 0.09
CA GLU A 125 -10.37 6.67 -0.92
C GLU A 125 -9.16 7.42 -0.33
N GLU A 126 -9.33 8.03 0.85
CA GLU A 126 -8.23 8.65 1.59
C GLU A 126 -7.15 7.62 1.94
N LEU A 127 -7.54 6.45 2.45
CA LEU A 127 -6.60 5.37 2.79
C LEU A 127 -5.89 4.83 1.54
N LEU A 128 -6.61 4.68 0.42
CA LEU A 128 -6.06 4.30 -0.86
C LEU A 128 -4.98 5.30 -1.32
N GLY A 129 -5.19 6.59 -1.12
CA GLY A 129 -4.22 7.64 -1.44
C GLY A 129 -2.91 7.54 -0.64
N LEU A 130 -2.97 7.05 0.59
CA LEU A 130 -1.78 6.87 1.45
C LEU A 130 -1.01 5.58 1.16
N VAL A 131 -1.71 4.50 0.84
CA VAL A 131 -1.09 3.19 0.54
C VAL A 131 -0.43 3.21 -0.85
N GLN A 132 -0.90 4.06 -1.76
CA GLN A 132 -0.26 4.37 -3.04
C GLN A 132 0.96 5.31 -2.84
N VAL A 133 2.06 4.82 -2.27
CA VAL A 133 3.30 5.63 -2.19
C VAL A 133 3.86 5.92 -3.60
N PRO A 134 4.52 7.07 -3.80
CA PRO A 134 4.37 7.91 -4.98
C PRO A 134 4.83 7.17 -6.24
N VAL A 135 3.97 7.17 -7.25
CA VAL A 135 4.42 7.00 -8.63
C VAL A 135 5.54 8.02 -8.84
N ARG A 136 6.79 7.57 -9.04
CA ARG A 136 7.77 8.40 -9.71
C ARG A 136 7.13 8.74 -11.04
N SER A 137 6.55 9.93 -11.16
CA SER A 137 6.09 10.43 -12.44
C SER A 137 7.33 10.39 -13.34
N CYS A 138 7.34 9.47 -14.30
CA CYS A 138 8.33 9.48 -15.36
C CYS A 138 8.13 10.80 -16.09
N ARG A 139 8.85 11.84 -15.66
CA ARG A 139 8.93 13.07 -16.39
C ARG A 139 9.71 12.72 -17.64
N THR A 140 9.03 12.66 -18.77
CA THR A 140 9.68 12.53 -20.08
C THR A 140 10.76 13.61 -20.15
N PRO A 141 12.02 13.24 -20.46
CA PRO A 141 13.08 14.24 -20.61
C PRO A 141 12.67 15.23 -21.70
N PRO A 142 12.99 16.54 -21.55
CA PRO A 142 12.72 17.50 -22.61
C PRO A 142 13.46 17.07 -23.89
N PRO A 143 12.87 17.28 -25.07
CA PRO A 143 13.52 16.96 -26.34
C PRO A 143 14.81 17.78 -26.51
N PRO A 144 15.77 17.27 -27.32
CA PRO A 144 17.08 17.90 -27.52
C PRO A 144 16.99 19.30 -28.11
#